data_AF-A0A8H4UIG3-F1
#
_entry.id   AF-A0A8H4UIG3-F1
#
_cell.length_a   1.000
_cell.length_b   1.000
_cell.length_c   1.000
_cell.angle_alpha   90.00
_cell.angle_beta   90.00
_cell.angle_gamma   90.00
#
_symmetry.space_group_name_H-M   'P 1'
#
loop_
_entity.id
_entity.type
_entity.pdbx_description
1 polymer ?
#
loop_
_entity_poly.entity_id
_entity_poly.type
_entity_poly.pdbx_seq_one_letter_code
_entity_poly.pdbx_strand_id
1 'polypeptide(L)'
;MDPYTVAQFRNTQLYRDIEDGLQNLLMKKMAGIAPPLVSRNSRYWIRGLRERKPGGCWCTSDSARACHPYQTCTRRPRHVLGRDIDFILCERPHHYGRDCRDRICFNPYDLAPDYLDSLVSYRALRKSLWRQSWRDRVDCHLGVYRLSGLQFHVFSNTIYLLVEEMQFPFNIDDGYWEPEIHGVLRWYAMRTEDCIDELMYEMNMVRMERLMDNV
;
A
#
# COMPACT_ATOMS: atom_id res chain seq x y z
N MET A 1 18.15 3.39 10.66
CA MET A 1 17.85 4.72 10.14
C MET A 1 17.24 5.51 11.28
N ASP A 2 17.80 6.66 11.54
CA ASP A 2 17.33 7.57 12.57
C ASP A 2 16.08 8.34 12.08
N PRO A 3 15.22 8.83 12.99
CA PRO A 3 14.02 9.59 12.64
C PRO A 3 14.28 10.85 11.81
N TYR A 4 15.47 11.45 11.92
CA TYR A 4 15.82 12.67 11.21
C TYR A 4 16.02 12.40 9.71
N THR A 5 16.65 11.29 9.35
CA THR A 5 16.76 10.85 7.95
C THR A 5 15.38 10.61 7.31
N VAL A 6 14.45 9.98 8.05
CA VAL A 6 13.07 9.77 7.58
C VAL A 6 12.35 11.11 7.36
N ALA A 7 12.47 12.04 8.31
CA ALA A 7 11.89 13.36 8.18
C ALA A 7 12.45 14.14 6.98
N GLN A 8 13.77 14.06 6.74
CA GLN A 8 14.39 14.65 5.56
C GLN A 8 13.86 14.05 4.25
N PHE A 9 13.67 12.72 4.20
CA PHE A 9 13.12 12.06 3.02
C PHE A 9 11.68 12.51 2.74
N ARG A 10 10.82 12.61 3.76
CA ARG A 10 9.43 13.10 3.63
C ARG A 10 9.32 14.50 3.03
N ASN A 11 10.32 15.34 3.27
CA ASN A 11 10.35 16.70 2.75
C ASN A 11 10.83 16.79 1.29
N THR A 12 11.20 15.66 0.66
CA THR A 12 11.67 15.66 -0.73
C THR A 12 10.51 15.67 -1.72
N GLN A 13 10.75 16.22 -2.91
CA GLN A 13 9.80 16.10 -4.02
C GLN A 13 9.57 14.64 -4.42
N LEU A 14 10.60 13.79 -4.30
CA LEU A 14 10.48 12.37 -4.60
C LEU A 14 9.45 11.67 -3.71
N TYR A 15 9.41 11.99 -2.41
CA TYR A 15 8.39 11.43 -1.51
C TYR A 15 6.97 11.81 -1.94
N ARG A 16 6.76 13.09 -2.28
CA ARG A 16 5.47 13.58 -2.80
C ARG A 16 5.08 12.87 -4.10
N ASP A 17 6.03 12.66 -5.00
CA ASP A 17 5.78 11.99 -6.28
C ASP A 17 5.40 10.51 -6.08
N ILE A 18 5.94 9.84 -5.06
CA ILE A 18 5.50 8.48 -4.67
C ILE A 18 4.08 8.52 -4.12
N GLU A 19 3.80 9.45 -3.20
CA GLU A 19 2.49 9.58 -2.55
C GLU A 19 1.40 9.81 -3.60
N ASP A 20 1.59 10.82 -4.45
CA ASP A 20 0.67 11.16 -5.54
C ASP A 20 0.57 10.04 -6.58
N GLY A 21 1.70 9.41 -6.94
CA GLY A 21 1.71 8.28 -7.89
C GLY A 21 0.95 7.07 -7.35
N LEU A 22 1.16 6.72 -6.08
CA LEU A 22 0.43 5.65 -5.39
C LEU A 22 -1.06 6.00 -5.26
N GLN A 23 -1.38 7.25 -4.93
CA GLN A 23 -2.76 7.74 -4.83
C GLN A 23 -3.47 7.63 -6.19
N ASN A 24 -2.84 8.10 -7.27
CA ASN A 24 -3.38 7.98 -8.63
C ASN A 24 -3.62 6.53 -9.03
N LEU A 25 -2.67 5.66 -8.71
CA LEU A 25 -2.79 4.23 -8.99
C LEU A 25 -3.97 3.59 -8.25
N LEU A 26 -4.10 3.86 -6.95
CA LEU A 26 -5.22 3.36 -6.15
C LEU A 26 -6.54 3.87 -6.72
N MET A 27 -6.67 5.16 -6.99
CA MET A 27 -7.90 5.75 -7.53
C MET A 27 -8.28 5.15 -8.89
N LYS A 28 -7.30 4.96 -9.79
CA LYS A 28 -7.51 4.32 -11.10
C LYS A 28 -8.02 2.90 -10.96
N LYS A 29 -7.41 2.09 -10.09
CA LYS A 29 -7.86 0.70 -9.86
C LYS A 29 -9.21 0.64 -9.16
N MET A 30 -9.46 1.53 -8.21
CA MET A 30 -10.75 1.65 -7.52
C MET A 30 -11.89 1.98 -8.48
N ALA A 31 -11.68 2.84 -9.49
CA ALA A 31 -12.72 3.22 -10.43
C ALA A 31 -13.36 2.03 -11.18
N GLY A 32 -12.63 0.92 -11.33
CA GLY A 32 -13.16 -0.29 -11.99
C GLY A 32 -13.89 -1.27 -11.07
N ILE A 33 -13.86 -1.07 -9.74
CA ILE A 33 -14.30 -2.07 -8.76
C ILE A 33 -15.13 -1.48 -7.60
N ALA A 34 -15.08 -0.17 -7.39
CA ALA A 34 -15.81 0.54 -6.34
C ALA A 34 -17.02 1.28 -6.91
N PRO A 35 -18.11 1.45 -6.14
CA PRO A 35 -19.13 2.44 -6.45
C PRO A 35 -18.49 3.83 -6.64
N PRO A 36 -18.97 4.70 -7.54
CA PRO A 36 -18.38 6.02 -7.73
C PRO A 36 -18.48 6.88 -6.48
N LEU A 37 -17.46 7.71 -6.25
CA LEU A 37 -17.44 8.69 -5.18
C LEU A 37 -18.46 9.79 -5.45
N VAL A 38 -19.22 10.15 -4.42
CA VAL A 38 -20.20 11.25 -4.49
C VAL A 38 -19.58 12.58 -4.06
N SER A 39 -18.50 12.53 -3.27
CA SER A 39 -17.73 13.68 -2.79
C SER A 39 -16.35 13.26 -2.26
N ARG A 40 -15.45 14.21 -2.04
CA ARG A 40 -14.13 13.96 -1.39
C ARG A 40 -14.21 13.40 0.03
N ASN A 41 -15.34 13.59 0.71
CA ASN A 41 -15.55 13.09 2.07
C ASN A 41 -16.26 11.73 2.09
N SER A 42 -16.54 11.16 0.91
CA SER A 42 -17.16 9.85 0.81
C SER A 42 -16.20 8.79 1.35
N ARG A 43 -16.76 7.82 2.06
CA ARG A 43 -16.00 6.75 2.68
C ARG A 43 -16.52 5.42 2.22
N TYR A 44 -15.63 4.43 2.15
CA TYR A 44 -16.01 3.05 1.93
C TYR A 44 -15.77 2.24 3.20
N TRP A 45 -16.43 1.10 3.26
CA TRP A 45 -16.02 0.00 4.12
C TRP A 45 -15.92 -1.26 3.26
N ILE A 46 -15.12 -2.22 3.75
CA ILE A 46 -14.89 -3.47 3.04
C ILE A 46 -15.90 -4.51 3.52
N ARG A 47 -16.75 -4.99 2.59
CA ARG A 47 -17.65 -6.11 2.85
C ARG A 47 -16.97 -7.42 2.51
N GLY A 48 -17.17 -8.44 3.34
CA GLY A 48 -16.64 -9.78 3.11
C GLY A 48 -15.26 -10.01 3.72
N LEU A 49 -14.67 -8.98 4.34
CA LEU A 49 -13.44 -9.11 5.10
C LEU A 49 -13.75 -10.00 6.31
N ARG A 50 -13.23 -11.24 6.34
CA ARG A 50 -13.44 -12.09 7.51
C ARG A 50 -12.70 -11.48 8.70
N GLU A 51 -13.43 -11.18 9.77
CA GLU A 51 -12.81 -10.72 11.01
C GLU A 51 -11.88 -11.81 11.56
N ARG A 52 -10.64 -11.43 11.85
CA ARG A 52 -9.73 -12.27 12.62
C ARG A 52 -10.31 -12.43 14.02
N LYS A 53 -10.57 -13.67 14.46
CA LYS A 53 -10.71 -13.92 15.90
C LYS A 53 -9.34 -13.69 16.56
N PRO A 54 -9.23 -12.85 17.61
CA PRO A 54 -7.98 -12.69 18.34
C PRO A 54 -7.41 -14.06 18.74
N GLY A 55 -6.18 -14.37 18.31
CA GLY A 55 -5.53 -15.67 18.58
C GLY A 55 -5.91 -16.84 17.66
N GLY A 56 -6.72 -16.65 16.61
CA GLY A 56 -7.09 -17.70 15.65
C GLY A 56 -6.27 -17.70 14.34
N CYS A 57 -6.28 -18.84 13.64
CA CYS A 57 -5.78 -19.00 12.26
C CYS A 57 -6.90 -18.75 11.25
N TRP A 58 -6.58 -18.21 10.08
CA TRP A 58 -7.54 -18.05 8.96
C TRP A 58 -8.06 -19.38 8.38
N CYS A 59 -7.32 -20.46 8.63
CA CYS A 59 -7.63 -21.81 8.18
C CYS A 59 -8.76 -22.50 8.96
N THR A 60 -9.10 -22.02 10.16
CA THR A 60 -10.02 -22.69 11.07
C THR A 60 -10.50 -21.76 12.19
N SER A 61 -11.77 -21.88 12.58
CA SER A 61 -12.35 -21.15 13.72
C SER A 61 -11.90 -21.68 15.09
N ASP A 62 -11.16 -22.79 15.13
CA ASP A 62 -10.65 -23.45 16.34
C ASP A 62 -9.19 -23.04 16.60
N SER A 63 -8.93 -22.28 17.67
CA SER A 63 -7.60 -21.79 18.03
C SER A 63 -6.61 -22.91 18.37
N ALA A 64 -7.08 -24.09 18.81
CA ALA A 64 -6.20 -25.22 19.10
C ALA A 64 -5.71 -25.93 17.82
N ARG A 65 -6.41 -25.73 16.69
CA ARG A 65 -6.05 -26.26 15.36
C ARG A 65 -5.44 -25.21 14.44
N ALA A 66 -5.20 -24.02 14.97
CA ALA A 66 -4.61 -22.91 14.24
C ALA A 66 -3.18 -23.28 13.81
N CYS A 67 -2.84 -23.01 12.54
CA CYS A 67 -1.44 -23.05 12.11
C CYS A 67 -0.63 -22.11 13.01
N HIS A 68 0.43 -22.61 13.64
CA HIS A 68 1.25 -21.84 14.58
C HIS A 68 2.03 -20.71 13.86
N PRO A 69 2.50 -19.67 14.57
CA PRO A 69 3.15 -18.49 13.98
C PRO A 69 4.35 -18.78 13.06
N TYR A 70 5.05 -19.90 13.31
CA TYR A 70 6.22 -20.33 12.53
C TYR A 70 5.90 -21.34 11.42
N GLN A 71 4.64 -21.74 11.30
CA GLN A 71 4.15 -22.57 10.20
C GLN A 71 3.37 -21.66 9.25
N THR A 72 3.92 -21.47 8.06
CA THR A 72 3.29 -20.78 6.93
C THR A 72 1.88 -21.32 6.71
N CYS A 73 0.87 -20.62 7.23
CA CYS A 73 -0.52 -20.97 6.96
C CYS A 73 -0.78 -20.73 5.46
N THR A 74 -0.78 -21.79 4.67
CA THR A 74 -1.07 -21.77 3.22
C THR A 74 -2.49 -21.30 2.90
N ARG A 75 -3.34 -21.14 3.92
CA ARG A 75 -4.73 -20.69 3.82
C ARG A 75 -4.96 -19.35 4.53
N ARG A 76 -4.07 -18.36 4.34
CA ARG A 76 -4.47 -16.95 4.50
C ARG A 76 -5.17 -16.54 3.20
N PRO A 77 -6.51 -16.59 3.05
CA PRO A 77 -7.14 -15.92 1.93
C PRO A 77 -6.87 -14.42 2.11
N ARG A 78 -5.93 -13.88 1.32
CA ARG A 78 -5.84 -12.44 1.14
C ARG A 78 -7.01 -12.11 0.24
N HIS A 79 -8.07 -11.61 0.86
CA HIS A 79 -9.28 -11.24 0.16
C HIS A 79 -8.93 -10.33 -1.02
N VAL A 80 -9.19 -10.80 -2.24
CA VAL A 80 -8.97 -10.00 -3.44
C VAL A 80 -10.23 -9.17 -3.69
N LEU A 81 -10.05 -7.87 -3.87
CA LEU A 81 -11.16 -6.96 -4.17
C LEU A 81 -11.80 -7.29 -5.52
N GLY A 82 -13.14 -7.35 -5.51
CA GLY A 82 -13.97 -7.81 -6.63
C GLY A 82 -14.07 -9.34 -6.76
N ARG A 83 -13.40 -10.12 -5.92
CA ARG A 83 -13.54 -11.59 -5.84
C ARG A 83 -14.04 -12.06 -4.48
N ASP A 84 -13.35 -11.67 -3.42
CA ASP A 84 -13.60 -12.12 -2.05
C ASP A 84 -14.11 -11.01 -1.14
N ILE A 85 -13.88 -9.75 -1.53
CA ILE A 85 -14.33 -8.54 -0.84
C ILE A 85 -14.84 -7.50 -1.84
N ASP A 86 -15.74 -6.64 -1.39
CA ASP A 86 -16.28 -5.51 -2.16
C ASP A 86 -16.14 -4.21 -1.39
N PHE A 87 -15.99 -3.10 -2.11
CA PHE A 87 -16.18 -1.78 -1.53
C PHE A 87 -17.64 -1.38 -1.53
N ILE A 88 -18.10 -0.95 -0.35
CA ILE A 88 -19.45 -0.45 -0.17
C ILE A 88 -19.36 0.98 0.33
N LEU A 89 -20.05 1.88 -0.36
CA LEU A 89 -20.13 3.28 0.05
C LEU A 89 -20.81 3.37 1.42
N CYS A 90 -20.18 4.11 2.34
CA CYS A 90 -20.73 4.41 3.65
C CYS A 90 -21.50 5.73 3.58
N GLU A 91 -22.83 5.65 3.58
CA GLU A 91 -23.72 6.83 3.54
C GLU A 91 -23.95 7.44 4.94
N ARG A 92 -23.38 6.84 5.98
CA ARG A 92 -23.56 7.29 7.36
C ARG A 92 -22.65 8.48 7.69
N PRO A 93 -23.06 9.38 8.59
CA PRO A 93 -22.18 10.44 9.07
C PRO A 93 -21.05 9.86 9.94
N HIS A 94 -19.83 10.36 9.74
CA HIS A 94 -18.63 9.98 10.48
C HIS A 94 -18.23 11.15 11.38
N HIS A 95 -18.64 11.09 12.64
CA HIS A 95 -18.39 12.18 13.60
C HIS A 95 -16.97 12.13 14.19
N TYR A 96 -16.29 10.97 14.16
CA TYR A 96 -14.95 10.78 14.72
C TYR A 96 -14.12 9.77 13.92
N GLY A 97 -13.02 10.21 13.31
CA GLY A 97 -12.00 9.30 12.76
C GLY A 97 -12.53 8.33 11.71
N ARG A 98 -12.09 7.06 11.75
CA ARG A 98 -12.41 6.00 10.78
C ARG A 98 -13.63 5.16 11.16
N ASP A 99 -14.15 5.26 12.38
CA ASP A 99 -15.12 4.31 12.89
C ASP A 99 -16.56 4.76 12.65
N CYS A 100 -17.34 3.89 12.00
CA CYS A 100 -18.79 4.01 11.91
C CYS A 100 -19.43 2.90 12.74
N ARG A 101 -19.55 3.10 14.06
CA ARG A 101 -20.14 2.18 15.06
C ARG A 101 -19.62 0.74 15.02
N ASP A 102 -20.05 -0.02 14.01
CA ASP A 102 -19.80 -1.45 13.79
C ASP A 102 -18.76 -1.72 12.70
N ARG A 103 -18.19 -0.69 12.05
CA ARG A 103 -17.33 -0.85 10.86
C ARG A 103 -16.18 0.14 10.84
N ILE A 104 -15.07 -0.31 10.28
CA ILE A 104 -13.94 0.53 9.91
C ILE A 104 -14.21 1.07 8.51
N CYS A 105 -14.38 2.38 8.42
CA CYS A 105 -14.57 3.10 7.17
C CYS A 105 -13.32 3.92 6.84
N PHE A 106 -12.98 3.97 5.56
CA PHE A 106 -11.80 4.69 5.08
C PHE A 106 -12.18 5.64 3.96
N ASN A 107 -11.44 6.73 3.85
CA ASN A 107 -11.49 7.66 2.73
C ASN A 107 -10.41 7.23 1.73
N PRO A 108 -10.75 6.94 0.46
CA PRO A 108 -9.74 6.54 -0.53
C PRO A 108 -8.69 7.62 -0.80
N TYR A 109 -8.99 8.90 -0.56
CA TYR A 109 -8.03 10.00 -0.70
C TYR A 109 -6.97 10.04 0.40
N ASP A 110 -7.22 9.39 1.54
CA ASP A 110 -6.32 9.38 2.70
C ASP A 110 -5.53 8.06 2.77
N LEU A 111 -5.77 7.12 1.86
CA LEU A 111 -5.19 5.78 1.88
C LEU A 111 -3.70 5.76 1.57
N ALA A 112 -3.27 6.36 0.46
CA ALA A 112 -1.87 6.36 0.07
C ALA A 112 -0.97 7.11 1.06
N PRO A 113 -1.33 8.33 1.52
CA PRO A 113 -0.52 9.06 2.49
C PRO A 113 -0.32 8.30 3.81
N ASP A 114 -1.41 7.78 4.39
CA ASP A 114 -1.35 7.08 5.69
C ASP A 114 -0.54 5.77 5.58
N TYR A 115 -0.70 5.04 4.48
CA TYR A 115 0.03 3.80 4.27
C TYR A 115 1.52 4.05 3.98
N LEU A 116 1.84 5.01 3.12
CA LEU A 116 3.23 5.37 2.82
C LEU A 116 3.96 5.88 4.06
N ASP A 117 3.31 6.71 4.87
CA ASP A 117 3.89 7.20 6.12
C ASP A 117 4.21 6.05 7.09
N SER A 118 3.28 5.09 7.23
CA SER A 118 3.47 3.88 8.04
C SER A 118 4.64 3.02 7.54
N LEU A 119 4.72 2.83 6.22
CA LEU A 119 5.78 2.05 5.57
C LEU A 119 7.17 2.69 5.81
N VAL A 120 7.28 4.00 5.63
CA VAL A 120 8.53 4.74 5.81
C VAL A 120 8.90 4.89 7.30
N SER A 121 7.94 5.17 8.18
CA SER A 121 8.14 5.35 9.64
C SER A 121 8.71 4.11 10.31
N TYR A 122 8.10 2.97 10.05
CA TYR A 122 8.29 1.77 10.88
C TYR A 122 9.15 0.71 10.19
N ARG A 123 9.17 0.69 8.85
CA ARG A 123 9.57 -0.50 8.09
C ARG A 123 10.76 -0.27 7.17
N ALA A 124 11.05 0.98 6.78
CA ALA A 124 12.21 1.35 5.97
C ALA A 124 13.59 0.97 6.59
N LEU A 125 13.60 0.47 7.83
CA LEU A 125 14.76 -0.10 8.52
C LEU A 125 15.07 -1.55 8.19
N ARG A 126 14.09 -2.31 7.70
CA ARG A 126 14.31 -3.72 7.38
C ARG A 126 15.30 -3.82 6.22
N LYS A 127 16.35 -4.64 6.42
CA LYS A 127 17.25 -5.03 5.34
C LYS A 127 16.46 -5.90 4.36
N SER A 128 16.24 -5.34 3.18
CA SER A 128 15.65 -6.06 2.06
C SER A 128 16.75 -6.73 1.22
N LEU A 129 16.46 -7.95 0.75
CA LEU A 129 17.28 -8.64 -0.25
C LEU A 129 16.74 -8.33 -1.65
N TRP A 130 17.33 -7.31 -2.28
CA TRP A 130 17.03 -6.97 -3.67
C TRP A 130 17.75 -7.89 -4.64
N ARG A 131 17.03 -8.32 -5.68
CA ARG A 131 17.69 -8.73 -6.93
C ARG A 131 18.25 -7.48 -7.63
N GLN A 132 19.44 -7.60 -8.21
CA GLN A 132 20.08 -6.49 -8.91
C GLN A 132 19.19 -5.94 -10.04
N SER A 133 18.52 -6.83 -10.78
CA SER A 133 17.59 -6.45 -11.86
C SER A 133 16.45 -5.54 -11.41
N TRP A 134 15.98 -5.66 -10.17
CA TRP A 134 14.94 -4.79 -9.64
C TRP A 134 15.49 -3.41 -9.26
N ARG A 135 16.72 -3.37 -8.73
CA ARG A 135 17.41 -2.10 -8.44
C ARG A 135 17.60 -1.32 -9.71
N ASP A 136 18.22 -1.93 -10.71
CA ASP A 136 18.52 -1.29 -11.99
C ASP A 136 17.25 -0.70 -12.63
N ARG A 137 16.12 -1.39 -12.52
CA ARG A 137 14.85 -0.93 -13.07
C ARG A 137 14.30 0.30 -12.34
N VAL A 138 14.34 0.30 -11.01
CA VAL A 138 13.97 1.46 -10.20
C VAL A 138 14.93 2.63 -10.46
N ASP A 139 16.23 2.34 -10.55
CA ASP A 139 17.30 3.32 -10.72
C ASP A 139 17.20 4.08 -12.04
N CYS A 140 16.80 3.40 -13.13
CA CYS A 140 16.50 4.02 -14.41
C CYS A 140 15.46 5.15 -14.32
N HIS A 141 14.53 5.09 -13.35
CA HIS A 141 13.53 6.13 -13.13
C HIS A 141 14.00 7.21 -12.14
N LEU A 142 15.09 6.95 -11.40
CA LEU A 142 15.59 7.85 -10.37
C LEU A 142 16.64 8.84 -10.84
N GLY A 143 17.32 8.59 -11.96
CA GLY A 143 18.39 9.45 -12.47
C GLY A 143 18.00 10.91 -12.72
N VAL A 144 16.71 11.22 -12.71
CA VAL A 144 16.13 12.55 -12.83
C VAL A 144 15.99 13.32 -11.51
N TYR A 145 16.07 12.64 -10.36
CA TYR A 145 15.97 13.25 -9.03
C TYR A 145 17.37 13.53 -8.49
N ARG A 146 17.57 14.71 -7.90
CA ARG A 146 18.81 15.04 -7.18
C ARG A 146 18.77 14.44 -5.78
N LEU A 147 19.20 13.18 -5.66
CA LEU A 147 19.16 12.42 -4.41
C LEU A 147 20.56 12.27 -3.81
N SER A 148 20.66 12.40 -2.49
CA SER A 148 21.81 11.87 -1.76
C SER A 148 21.78 10.34 -1.76
N GLY A 149 22.94 9.69 -1.58
CA GLY A 149 22.99 8.22 -1.49
C GLY A 149 22.09 7.65 -0.39
N LEU A 150 21.91 8.41 0.71
CA LEU A 150 21.00 8.04 1.79
C LEU A 150 19.53 8.15 1.39
N GLN A 151 19.12 9.24 0.72
CA GLN A 151 17.76 9.41 0.21
C GLN A 151 17.40 8.35 -0.83
N PHE A 152 18.35 8.02 -1.72
CA PHE A 152 18.22 6.94 -2.67
C PHE A 152 18.04 5.58 -1.98
N HIS A 153 18.79 5.32 -0.92
CA HIS A 153 18.63 4.10 -0.13
C HIS A 153 17.25 4.03 0.55
N VAL A 154 16.76 5.14 1.14
CA VAL A 154 15.41 5.18 1.73
C VAL A 154 14.34 4.93 0.68
N PHE A 155 14.47 5.61 -0.46
CA PHE A 155 13.54 5.51 -1.56
C PHE A 155 13.46 4.09 -2.09
N SER A 156 14.61 3.54 -2.51
CA SER A 156 14.67 2.19 -3.05
C SER A 156 14.00 1.27 -2.05
N ASN A 157 14.46 1.24 -0.79
CA ASN A 157 13.89 0.35 0.22
C ASN A 157 12.38 0.51 0.42
N THR A 158 11.84 1.74 0.33
CA THR A 158 10.39 2.02 0.36
C THR A 158 9.66 1.33 -0.80
N ILE A 159 10.15 1.50 -2.04
CA ILE A 159 9.55 0.85 -3.23
C ILE A 159 9.61 -0.66 -3.11
N TYR A 160 10.71 -1.22 -2.62
CA TYR A 160 10.78 -2.67 -2.42
C TYR A 160 9.85 -3.15 -1.35
N LEU A 161 9.80 -2.50 -0.18
CA LEU A 161 8.89 -2.92 0.88
C LEU A 161 7.46 -2.87 0.37
N LEU A 162 7.09 -1.82 -0.35
CA LEU A 162 5.80 -1.72 -1.02
C LEU A 162 5.56 -2.91 -1.97
N VAL A 163 6.49 -3.22 -2.87
CA VAL A 163 6.29 -4.31 -3.85
C VAL A 163 6.33 -5.69 -3.19
N GLU A 164 7.28 -5.95 -2.30
CA GLU A 164 7.40 -7.19 -1.53
C GLU A 164 6.13 -7.44 -0.70
N GLU A 165 5.62 -6.41 0.00
CA GLU A 165 4.38 -6.50 0.79
C GLU A 165 3.18 -6.88 -0.10
N MET A 166 3.13 -6.36 -1.32
CA MET A 166 2.02 -6.61 -2.22
C MET A 166 2.12 -7.95 -2.94
N GLN A 167 3.34 -8.43 -3.22
CA GLN A 167 3.58 -9.67 -3.97
C GLN A 167 3.74 -10.91 -3.12
N PHE A 168 4.39 -10.72 -1.97
CA PHE A 168 4.53 -11.68 -0.90
C PHE A 168 3.76 -11.14 0.30
N PRO A 169 2.40 -11.16 0.19
CA PRO A 169 1.60 -11.38 1.40
C PRO A 169 2.13 -12.63 2.10
N PHE A 170 1.63 -13.14 3.20
CA PHE A 170 2.25 -14.32 3.87
C PHE A 170 3.63 -14.05 4.52
N ASN A 171 4.55 -13.30 3.91
CA ASN A 171 5.82 -12.84 4.53
C ASN A 171 5.62 -11.61 5.41
N ILE A 172 4.47 -10.96 5.27
CA ILE A 172 4.05 -9.84 6.10
C ILE A 172 3.36 -10.36 7.36
N ASP A 173 3.81 -9.87 8.50
CA ASP A 173 3.12 -10.06 9.78
C ASP A 173 1.72 -9.42 9.69
N ASP A 174 0.71 -10.06 10.28
CA ASP A 174 -0.70 -9.64 10.13
C ASP A 174 -0.97 -8.19 10.59
N GLY A 175 -0.07 -7.56 11.35
CA GLY A 175 -0.18 -6.15 11.77
C GLY A 175 0.19 -5.12 10.70
N TYR A 176 0.59 -5.57 9.51
CA TYR A 176 1.10 -4.71 8.44
C TYR A 176 0.32 -4.86 7.12
N TRP A 177 -0.65 -5.78 7.09
CA TRP A 177 -1.55 -5.94 5.95
C TRP A 177 -2.70 -4.93 6.03
N GLU A 178 -2.69 -3.97 5.11
CA GLU A 178 -3.78 -3.01 4.91
C GLU A 178 -4.70 -3.50 3.77
N PRO A 179 -5.88 -4.09 4.07
CA PRO A 179 -6.77 -4.65 3.05
C PRO A 179 -7.23 -3.64 2.00
N GLU A 180 -7.37 -2.38 2.39
CA GLU A 180 -7.76 -1.26 1.53
C GLU A 180 -6.73 -0.99 0.44
N ILE A 181 -5.44 -1.18 0.73
CA ILE A 181 -4.35 -0.96 -0.24
C ILE A 181 -4.07 -2.25 -1.02
N HIS A 182 -3.84 -3.35 -0.29
CA HIS A 182 -3.43 -4.63 -0.89
C HIS A 182 -4.53 -5.23 -1.76
N GLY A 183 -5.79 -5.08 -1.35
CA GLY A 183 -6.94 -5.52 -2.12
C GLY A 183 -7.12 -4.72 -3.42
N VAL A 184 -6.86 -3.41 -3.39
CA VAL A 184 -7.03 -2.50 -4.54
C VAL A 184 -5.95 -2.67 -5.57
N LEU A 185 -4.68 -2.73 -5.16
CA LEU A 185 -3.56 -2.81 -6.10
C LEU A 185 -3.60 -4.11 -6.92
N ARG A 186 -4.12 -5.20 -6.32
CA ARG A 186 -4.25 -6.54 -6.94
C ARG A 186 -2.94 -7.05 -7.55
N TRP A 187 -1.81 -6.61 -6.99
CA TRP A 187 -0.46 -7.02 -7.39
C TRP A 187 -0.09 -8.43 -6.93
N TYR A 188 -0.95 -9.07 -6.13
CA TYR A 188 -0.82 -10.48 -5.82
C TYR A 188 -0.76 -11.32 -7.10
N ALA A 189 0.32 -12.08 -7.25
CA ALA A 189 0.63 -12.90 -8.42
C ALA A 189 1.00 -12.14 -9.73
N MET A 190 1.15 -10.81 -9.69
CA MET A 190 1.80 -10.08 -10.78
C MET A 190 3.33 -10.28 -10.72
N ARG A 191 4.06 -10.03 -11.82
CA ARG A 191 5.54 -10.06 -11.79
C ARG A 191 6.06 -8.80 -11.11
N THR A 192 7.15 -8.91 -10.35
CA THR A 192 7.73 -7.80 -9.58
C THR A 192 8.02 -6.60 -10.47
N GLU A 193 8.55 -6.92 -11.64
CA GLU A 193 8.86 -6.02 -12.73
C GLU A 193 7.62 -5.21 -13.17
N ASP A 194 6.46 -5.85 -13.30
CA ASP A 194 5.23 -5.19 -13.74
C ASP A 194 4.67 -4.26 -12.64
N CYS A 195 4.75 -4.67 -11.37
CA CYS A 195 4.34 -3.81 -10.25
C CYS A 195 5.20 -2.55 -10.13
N ILE A 196 6.52 -2.71 -10.30
CA ILE A 196 7.47 -1.59 -10.32
C ILE A 196 7.13 -0.65 -11.48
N ASP A 197 6.94 -1.19 -12.69
CA ASP A 197 6.61 -0.37 -13.86
C ASP A 197 5.30 0.41 -13.68
N GLU A 198 4.27 -0.22 -13.12
CA GLU A 198 2.96 0.43 -12.91
C GLU A 198 3.09 1.61 -11.95
N LEU A 199 3.82 1.45 -10.84
CA LEU A 199 4.07 2.56 -9.91
C LEU A 199 4.95 3.64 -10.53
N MET A 200 6.05 3.26 -11.17
CA MET A 200 6.98 4.21 -11.78
C MET A 200 6.31 5.00 -12.91
N TYR A 201 5.40 4.38 -13.66
CA TYR A 201 4.59 5.07 -14.67
C TYR A 201 3.77 6.19 -14.03
N GLU A 202 3.00 5.90 -12.98
CA GLU A 202 2.17 6.91 -12.30
C GLU A 202 3.02 8.03 -11.67
N MET A 203 4.15 7.69 -11.06
CA MET A 203 5.10 8.68 -10.54
C MET A 203 5.65 9.60 -11.66
N ASN A 204 5.98 9.02 -12.82
CA ASN A 204 6.45 9.80 -13.96
C ASN A 204 5.34 10.71 -14.52
N MET A 205 4.08 10.25 -14.54
CA MET A 205 2.93 11.08 -14.95
C MET A 205 2.76 12.28 -14.03
N VAL A 206 2.74 12.07 -12.70
CA VAL A 206 2.68 13.15 -11.71
C VAL A 206 3.81 14.17 -11.91
N ARG A 207 5.04 13.68 -12.14
CA ARG A 207 6.18 14.55 -12.40
C ARG A 207 5.98 15.38 -13.67
N MET A 208 5.52 14.77 -14.76
CA MET A 208 5.31 15.46 -16.03
C MET A 208 4.21 16.52 -15.92
N GLU A 209 3.10 16.21 -15.25
CA GLU A 209 2.02 17.16 -14.96
C GLU A 209 2.54 18.37 -14.19
N ARG A 210 3.29 18.14 -13.10
CA ARG A 210 3.93 19.23 -12.36
C ARG A 210 4.86 20.08 -13.24
N LEU A 211 5.66 19.46 -14.11
CA LEU A 211 6.57 20.21 -14.97
C LEU A 211 5.80 21.06 -15.98
N MET A 212 4.65 20.60 -16.46
CA MET A 212 3.79 21.35 -17.38
C MET A 212 3.05 22.50 -16.69
N ASP A 213 2.63 22.31 -15.43
CA ASP A 213 1.95 23.35 -14.64
C ASP A 213 2.89 24.50 -14.20
N ASN A 214 4.20 24.30 -14.30
CA ASN A 214 5.23 25.30 -13.95
C ASN A 214 5.83 26.02 -15.18
N VAL A 215 5.24 25.85 -16.37
CA VAL A 215 5.56 26.58 -17.62
C VAL A 215 4.50 27.63 -17.89
#